data_AF-A0A7C6YWB2-F1
#
_entry.id   AF-A0A7C6YWB2-F1
#
_cell.length_a   1.000
_cell.length_b   1.000
_cell.length_c   1.000
_cell.angle_alpha   90.00
_cell.angle_beta   90.00
_cell.angle_gamma   90.00
#
_symmetry.space_group_name_H-M   'P 1'
#
loop_
_entity.id
_entity.type
_entity.pdbx_description
1 polymer ?
#
loop_
_entity_poly.entity_id
_entity_poly.type
_entity_poly.pdbx_seq_one_letter_code
_entity_poly.pdbx_strand_id
1 'polypeptide(L)'
;MRRKKEVDACKRKKLMVKGGKGAYRVCAKFMKRFSVILLVLVLCSAMVFADDLRLVREDVPNKHLVGPHGIYMMLSHYNRNITREVQGYESELSVFTPEFKENILIYPNAIVGIFVVKNDTIEEILPEATTVPQIPADGYLVVGHGRAAVGFMAEFEVGDKVSLRDYTPSITAKNAKEVVIMPNGDEILIGGYDRGRCADEVVIYTSDYADRTYTNEWGIEIVVEDDEVYEIRQVGNTEYMEIPKKGFVISGHGSMIDPFSGTYEGDFIELD
;
A
#
# COMPACT_ATOMS: atom_id res chain seq x y z
N MET A 1 -36.86 -65.94 55.08
CA MET A 1 -36.68 -65.41 53.70
C MET A 1 -37.69 -64.28 53.45
N ARG A 2 -37.34 -63.03 53.75
CA ARG A 2 -38.14 -61.82 53.46
C ARG A 2 -37.21 -60.67 53.06
N ARG A 3 -37.70 -59.73 52.24
CA ARG A 3 -36.88 -58.81 51.43
C ARG A 3 -36.34 -57.58 52.21
N LYS A 4 -35.16 -57.13 51.76
CA LYS A 4 -34.68 -55.72 51.59
C LYS A 4 -35.82 -54.67 51.64
N LYS A 5 -35.69 -53.42 52.13
CA LYS A 5 -34.61 -52.37 52.16
C LYS A 5 -35.09 -51.27 53.16
N GLU A 6 -34.36 -50.25 53.67
CA GLU A 6 -32.95 -49.81 53.78
C GLU A 6 -32.88 -48.65 54.81
N VAL A 7 -31.78 -48.41 55.56
CA VAL A 7 -31.59 -47.20 56.42
C VAL A 7 -30.10 -46.81 56.54
N ASP A 8 -29.82 -45.51 56.61
CA ASP A 8 -28.52 -44.84 56.77
C ASP A 8 -27.69 -45.19 58.04
N ALA A 9 -26.35 -45.03 57.96
CA ALA A 9 -25.65 -43.92 58.65
C ALA A 9 -24.11 -44.08 58.74
N CYS A 10 -23.39 -43.05 58.28
CA CYS A 10 -22.12 -42.50 58.81
C CYS A 10 -20.98 -43.43 59.32
N LYS A 11 -19.83 -43.40 58.62
CA LYS A 11 -18.52 -43.19 59.29
C LYS A 11 -17.44 -42.61 58.38
N ARG A 12 -16.74 -41.59 58.90
CA ARG A 12 -15.70 -40.82 58.20
C ARG A 12 -14.38 -41.61 58.06
N LYS A 13 -13.69 -41.48 56.92
CA LYS A 13 -12.22 -41.58 56.83
C LYS A 13 -11.66 -40.33 56.16
N LYS A 14 -10.79 -39.59 56.87
CA LYS A 14 -10.02 -38.47 56.30
C LYS A 14 -8.97 -39.04 55.34
N LEU A 15 -8.95 -38.61 54.08
CA LEU A 15 -7.72 -38.56 53.29
C LEU A 15 -7.17 -37.14 53.34
N MET A 16 -5.97 -36.97 53.88
CA MET A 16 -5.24 -35.70 53.82
C MET A 16 -4.57 -35.58 52.44
N VAL A 17 -5.11 -34.72 51.58
CA VAL A 17 -4.43 -34.33 50.34
C VAL A 17 -3.24 -33.44 50.69
N LYS A 18 -2.01 -33.90 50.42
CA LYS A 18 -0.81 -33.05 50.48
C LYS A 18 -0.83 -32.08 49.29
N GLY A 19 -1.19 -30.82 49.55
CA GLY A 19 -1.28 -29.78 48.52
C GLY A 19 0.04 -29.55 47.77
N GLY A 20 0.00 -29.68 46.45
CA GLY A 20 1.18 -29.65 45.59
C GLY A 20 1.70 -28.24 45.29
N LYS A 21 2.76 -27.81 45.99
CA LYS A 21 3.53 -26.59 45.64
C LYS A 21 4.25 -26.71 44.28
N GLY A 22 4.43 -27.92 43.75
CA GLY A 22 5.08 -28.16 42.44
C GLY A 22 4.19 -27.81 41.24
N ALA A 23 2.93 -28.25 41.24
CA ALA A 23 2.02 -28.08 40.10
C ALA A 23 1.76 -26.60 39.79
N TYR A 24 1.53 -25.77 40.81
CA TYR A 24 1.41 -24.32 40.67
C TYR A 24 2.63 -23.67 40.01
N ARG A 25 3.85 -24.15 40.31
CA ARG A 25 5.09 -23.55 39.81
C ARG A 25 5.36 -23.90 38.34
N VAL A 26 4.91 -25.07 37.89
CA VAL A 26 4.93 -25.47 36.47
C VAL A 26 3.84 -24.71 35.69
N CYS A 27 2.61 -24.68 36.20
CA CYS A 27 1.50 -23.98 35.56
C CYS A 27 1.77 -22.47 35.40
N ALA A 28 2.35 -21.81 36.42
CA ALA A 28 2.77 -20.41 36.33
C ALA A 28 3.92 -20.16 35.34
N LYS A 29 4.85 -21.11 35.15
CA LYS A 29 5.89 -21.01 34.11
C LYS A 29 5.32 -21.18 32.71
N PHE A 30 4.35 -22.08 32.55
CA PHE A 30 3.69 -22.34 31.27
C PHE A 30 2.82 -21.14 30.88
N MET A 31 1.98 -20.63 31.79
CA MET A 31 1.21 -19.39 31.58
C MET A 31 2.12 -18.21 31.25
N LYS A 32 3.22 -17.97 31.99
CA LYS A 32 4.15 -16.88 31.64
C LYS A 32 4.75 -17.02 30.24
N ARG A 33 5.08 -18.22 29.78
CA ARG A 33 5.56 -18.45 28.40
C ARG A 33 4.45 -18.22 27.38
N PHE A 34 3.23 -18.68 27.65
CA PHE A 34 2.07 -18.47 26.77
C PHE A 34 1.70 -16.97 26.68
N SER A 35 1.70 -16.24 27.79
CA SER A 35 1.47 -14.79 27.82
C SER A 35 2.58 -14.01 27.11
N VAL A 36 3.84 -14.45 27.18
CA VAL A 36 4.94 -13.83 26.42
C VAL A 36 4.80 -14.12 24.92
N ILE A 37 4.44 -15.34 24.52
CA ILE A 37 4.20 -15.68 23.10
C ILE A 37 2.98 -14.91 22.57
N LEU A 38 1.90 -14.79 23.35
CA LEU A 38 0.73 -13.99 22.99
C LEU A 38 1.05 -12.50 22.91
N LEU A 39 1.87 -11.96 23.84
CA LEU A 39 2.33 -10.58 23.78
C LEU A 39 3.23 -10.34 22.56
N VAL A 40 4.11 -11.29 22.21
CA VAL A 40 4.94 -11.23 20.99
C VAL A 40 4.06 -11.31 19.75
N LEU A 41 3.04 -12.17 19.69
CA LEU A 41 2.10 -12.23 18.58
C LEU A 41 1.27 -10.95 18.44
N VAL A 42 0.84 -10.35 19.55
CA VAL A 42 0.13 -9.06 19.56
C VAL A 42 1.05 -7.89 19.19
N LEU A 43 2.34 -7.96 19.54
CA LEU A 43 3.35 -6.99 19.09
C LEU A 43 3.71 -7.18 17.61
N CYS A 44 3.78 -8.42 17.11
CA CYS A 44 3.96 -8.71 15.69
C CYS A 44 2.73 -8.32 14.86
N SER A 45 1.50 -8.47 15.39
CA SER A 45 0.29 -7.95 14.74
C SER A 45 0.10 -6.44 14.94
N ALA A 46 0.97 -5.78 15.73
CA ALA A 46 1.07 -4.33 15.83
C ALA A 46 2.27 -3.76 15.05
N MET A 47 3.09 -4.63 14.44
CA MET A 47 3.96 -4.30 13.31
C MET A 47 3.20 -4.45 11.99
N VAL A 48 1.96 -3.95 11.97
CA VAL A 48 1.34 -3.51 10.71
C VAL A 48 2.16 -2.30 10.28
N PHE A 49 2.81 -2.42 9.13
CA PHE A 49 3.50 -1.29 8.51
C PHE A 49 2.47 -0.17 8.33
N ALA A 50 2.90 1.09 8.47
CA ALA A 50 1.98 2.21 8.37
C ALA A 50 1.56 2.41 6.90
N ASP A 51 0.61 1.60 6.43
CA ASP A 51 -0.09 1.81 5.18
C ASP A 51 -0.78 3.18 5.25
N ASP A 52 -0.73 3.95 4.16
CA ASP A 52 -1.38 5.25 4.10
C ASP A 52 -2.88 5.08 3.80
N LEU A 53 -3.61 4.56 4.78
CA LEU A 53 -5.04 4.22 4.72
C LEU A 53 -5.98 5.46 4.62
N ARG A 54 -5.48 6.61 4.17
CA ARG A 54 -6.29 7.78 3.90
C ARG A 54 -6.93 7.64 2.52
N LEU A 55 -8.26 7.81 2.47
CA LEU A 55 -9.01 7.80 1.22
C LEU A 55 -8.44 8.82 0.20
N VAL A 56 -8.10 10.02 0.66
CA VAL A 56 -7.39 11.03 -0.13
C VAL A 56 -6.23 11.60 0.68
N ARG A 57 -5.04 11.70 0.08
CA ARG A 57 -3.87 12.37 0.69
C ARG A 57 -3.91 13.87 0.45
N GLU A 58 -4.42 14.65 1.39
CA GLU A 58 -4.38 16.13 1.31
C GLU A 58 -2.98 16.73 1.56
N ASP A 59 -1.96 15.93 1.90
CA ASP A 59 -0.60 16.40 2.20
C ASP A 59 0.42 16.21 1.06
N VAL A 60 -0.03 15.76 -0.12
CA VAL A 60 0.81 15.69 -1.33
C VAL A 60 1.07 17.09 -1.90
N PRO A 61 2.20 17.32 -2.58
CA PRO A 61 2.57 18.63 -3.12
C PRO A 61 1.74 19.13 -4.31
N ASN A 62 0.81 18.32 -4.86
CA ASN A 62 0.07 18.61 -6.10
C ASN A 62 1.00 18.98 -7.29
N LYS A 63 2.08 18.21 -7.43
CA LYS A 63 3.06 18.31 -8.53
C LYS A 63 3.26 16.97 -9.20
N HIS A 64 3.48 16.96 -10.51
CA HIS A 64 3.96 15.80 -11.24
C HIS A 64 5.43 15.98 -11.60
N LEU A 65 6.19 14.88 -11.63
CA LEU A 65 7.35 14.78 -12.52
C LEU A 65 6.82 14.46 -13.92
N VAL A 66 7.23 15.23 -14.93
CA VAL A 66 6.82 15.06 -16.33
C VAL A 66 8.07 14.79 -17.18
N GLY A 67 8.02 13.73 -17.97
CA GLY A 67 9.11 13.28 -18.83
C GLY A 67 8.86 13.45 -20.34
N PRO A 68 9.62 12.75 -21.19
CA PRO A 68 9.40 12.70 -22.64
C PRO A 68 8.10 11.96 -22.99
N HIS A 69 7.65 12.08 -24.24
CA HIS A 69 6.52 11.32 -24.80
C HIS A 69 5.16 11.45 -24.07
N GLY A 70 5.04 12.33 -23.07
CA GLY A 70 3.83 12.54 -22.28
C GLY A 70 3.77 11.73 -20.99
N ILE A 71 4.83 11.00 -20.63
CA ILE A 71 4.92 10.26 -19.36
C ILE A 71 4.88 11.22 -18.15
N TYR A 72 4.17 10.86 -17.08
CA TYR A 72 4.20 11.61 -15.83
C TYR A 72 3.76 10.78 -14.62
N MET A 73 4.20 11.18 -13.43
CA MET A 73 3.69 10.66 -12.17
C MET A 73 3.64 11.75 -11.10
N MET A 74 2.59 11.72 -10.29
CA MET A 74 2.40 12.55 -9.10
C MET A 74 3.54 12.33 -8.11
N LEU A 75 4.05 13.43 -7.55
CA LEU A 75 4.97 13.36 -6.43
C LEU A 75 4.20 13.06 -5.13
N SER A 76 4.62 12.03 -4.40
CA SER A 76 4.26 11.82 -3.00
C SER A 76 4.80 12.92 -2.08
N HIS A 77 6.03 13.39 -2.37
CA HIS A 77 6.75 14.34 -1.53
C HIS A 77 7.60 15.33 -2.33
N TYR A 78 7.76 16.54 -1.79
CA TYR A 78 8.61 17.59 -2.36
C TYR A 78 9.36 18.31 -1.22
N ASN A 79 10.70 18.35 -1.27
CA ASN A 79 11.56 18.87 -0.20
C ASN A 79 11.21 18.35 1.21
N ARG A 80 10.74 17.10 1.32
CA ARG A 80 10.30 16.46 2.57
C ARG A 80 10.67 14.98 2.54
N ASN A 81 11.25 14.49 3.63
CA ASN A 81 11.52 13.06 3.79
C ASN A 81 10.23 12.25 3.97
N ILE A 82 10.22 11.05 3.41
CA ILE A 82 9.28 9.99 3.77
C ILE A 82 9.46 9.69 5.27
N THR A 83 8.36 9.52 6.01
CA THR A 83 8.37 9.39 7.49
C THR A 83 8.11 7.97 8.00
N ARG A 84 8.10 6.98 7.10
CA ARG A 84 7.78 5.57 7.34
C ARG A 84 8.64 4.68 6.46
N GLU A 85 8.83 3.41 6.83
CA GLU A 85 9.46 2.45 5.91
C GLU A 85 8.55 2.19 4.70
N VAL A 86 9.16 2.06 3.52
CA VAL A 86 8.47 1.76 2.25
C VAL A 86 8.66 0.29 1.91
N GLN A 87 7.58 -0.40 1.51
CA GLN A 87 7.63 -1.78 1.02
C GLN A 87 7.82 -1.84 -0.50
N GLY A 88 8.43 -2.90 -1.02
CA GLY A 88 8.75 -3.01 -2.46
C GLY A 88 7.56 -2.96 -3.44
N TYR A 89 6.34 -3.21 -2.96
CA TYR A 89 5.09 -3.11 -3.74
C TYR A 89 4.43 -1.73 -3.68
N GLU A 90 4.83 -0.86 -2.75
CA GLU A 90 4.33 0.51 -2.67
C GLU A 90 4.93 1.37 -3.79
N SER A 91 4.37 2.56 -4.00
CA SER A 91 4.84 3.55 -4.97
C SER A 91 4.99 4.89 -4.26
N GLU A 92 6.22 5.36 -4.08
CA GLU A 92 6.49 6.68 -3.49
C GLU A 92 7.51 7.42 -4.35
N LEU A 93 7.14 8.60 -4.87
CA LEU A 93 7.99 9.43 -5.73
C LEU A 93 8.27 10.78 -5.04
N SER A 94 9.54 11.10 -4.82
CA SER A 94 9.98 12.28 -4.06
C SER A 94 10.94 13.14 -4.85
N VAL A 95 10.88 14.46 -4.69
CA VAL A 95 11.86 15.40 -5.28
C VAL A 95 12.54 16.23 -4.21
N PHE A 96 13.86 16.36 -4.31
CA PHE A 96 14.69 17.14 -3.40
C PHE A 96 15.54 18.15 -4.17
N THR A 97 15.31 19.42 -3.89
CA THR A 97 16.01 20.57 -4.48
C THR A 97 17.10 21.10 -3.54
N PRO A 98 18.00 22.00 -4.00
CA PRO A 98 19.03 22.60 -3.16
C PRO A 98 18.51 23.37 -1.94
N GLU A 99 17.21 23.65 -1.85
CA GLU A 99 16.59 24.21 -0.65
C GLU A 99 16.57 23.21 0.53
N PHE A 100 16.50 21.91 0.25
CA PHE A 100 16.49 20.86 1.26
C PHE A 100 17.88 20.71 1.91
N LYS A 101 17.94 20.78 3.25
CA LYS A 101 19.20 20.81 4.02
C LYS A 101 19.41 19.62 4.95
N GLU A 102 18.41 18.75 5.09
CA GLU A 102 18.51 17.55 5.91
C GLU A 102 19.10 16.38 5.10
N ASN A 103 19.48 15.30 5.79
CA ASN A 103 19.82 14.06 5.12
C ASN A 103 18.55 13.48 4.47
N ILE A 104 18.62 13.17 3.18
CA ILE A 104 17.54 12.46 2.48
C ILE A 104 17.49 11.02 3.01
N LEU A 105 16.31 10.57 3.42
CA LEU A 105 16.07 9.21 3.89
C LEU A 105 15.64 8.32 2.72
N ILE A 106 16.24 7.13 2.65
CA ILE A 106 15.89 6.07 1.71
C ILE A 106 15.70 4.75 2.45
N TYR A 107 14.78 3.91 1.95
CA TYR A 107 14.37 2.68 2.62
C TYR A 107 14.68 1.46 1.73
N PRO A 108 15.81 0.75 1.98
CA PRO A 108 16.28 -0.35 1.12
C PRO A 108 15.45 -1.65 1.23
N ASN A 109 14.38 -1.65 2.03
CA ASN A 109 13.34 -2.70 2.02
C ASN A 109 12.49 -2.62 0.73
N ALA A 110 12.49 -1.46 0.06
CA ALA A 110 12.06 -1.29 -1.31
C ALA A 110 13.29 -1.06 -2.21
N ILE A 111 13.16 -1.35 -3.51
CA ILE A 111 14.15 -0.91 -4.50
C ILE A 111 14.08 0.62 -4.58
N VAL A 112 15.24 1.28 -4.61
CA VAL A 112 15.36 2.74 -4.59
C VAL A 112 16.01 3.21 -5.90
N GLY A 113 15.26 3.95 -6.70
CA GLY A 113 15.77 4.62 -7.90
C GLY A 113 16.10 6.08 -7.58
N ILE A 114 17.23 6.59 -8.05
CA ILE A 114 17.56 8.01 -7.97
C ILE A 114 17.95 8.54 -9.36
N PHE A 115 17.30 9.62 -9.79
CA PHE A 115 17.80 10.45 -10.89
C PHE A 115 18.57 11.64 -10.33
N VAL A 116 19.75 11.90 -10.88
CA VAL A 116 20.46 13.17 -10.70
C VAL A 116 20.11 14.07 -11.88
N VAL A 117 19.29 15.08 -11.64
CA VAL A 117 18.83 16.01 -12.68
C VAL A 117 19.64 17.30 -12.59
N LYS A 118 20.12 17.82 -13.73
CA LYS A 118 20.70 19.17 -13.86
C LYS A 118 20.12 19.86 -15.09
N ASN A 119 19.79 21.14 -14.98
CA ASN A 119 19.24 21.92 -16.10
C ASN A 119 18.11 21.16 -16.85
N ASP A 120 17.16 20.61 -16.08
CA ASP A 120 16.00 19.82 -16.54
C ASP A 120 16.34 18.55 -17.35
N THR A 121 17.56 18.02 -17.21
CA THR A 121 18.04 16.81 -17.92
C THR A 121 18.54 15.77 -16.92
N ILE A 122 18.18 14.49 -17.10
CA ILE A 122 18.70 13.37 -16.30
C ILE A 122 20.16 13.12 -16.71
N GLU A 123 21.09 13.36 -15.79
CA GLU A 123 22.53 13.20 -16.02
C GLU A 123 23.07 11.86 -15.52
N GLU A 124 22.42 11.26 -14.52
CA GLU A 124 22.78 9.99 -13.92
C GLU A 124 21.52 9.29 -13.37
N ILE A 125 21.44 7.97 -13.55
CA ILE A 125 20.41 7.10 -12.98
C ILE A 125 21.09 6.07 -12.08
N LEU A 126 20.65 6.00 -10.83
CA LEU A 126 21.06 5.01 -9.83
C LEU A 126 19.84 4.10 -9.55
N PRO A 127 19.66 2.97 -10.28
CA PRO A 127 18.42 2.19 -10.23
C PRO A 127 18.24 1.35 -8.94
N GLU A 128 19.34 1.07 -8.23
CA GLU A 128 19.38 0.34 -6.96
C GLU A 128 20.24 1.10 -5.94
N ALA A 129 19.88 2.35 -5.67
CA ALA A 129 20.64 3.26 -4.83
C ALA A 129 20.68 2.80 -3.35
N THR A 130 21.88 2.56 -2.83
CA THR A 130 22.12 2.29 -1.40
C THR A 130 22.65 3.52 -0.64
N THR A 131 22.94 4.59 -1.36
CA THR A 131 23.36 5.90 -0.83
C THR A 131 22.70 7.00 -1.67
N VAL A 132 22.55 8.20 -1.08
CA VAL A 132 21.99 9.36 -1.79
C VAL A 132 23.15 10.27 -2.22
N PRO A 133 23.24 10.66 -3.51
CA PRO A 133 24.24 11.63 -3.98
C PRO A 133 23.96 13.03 -3.41
N GLN A 134 24.89 13.96 -3.61
CA GLN A 134 24.63 15.38 -3.31
C GLN A 134 23.65 15.97 -4.33
N ILE A 135 22.73 16.82 -3.86
CA ILE A 135 21.80 17.53 -4.73
C ILE A 135 22.61 18.53 -5.60
N PRO A 136 22.50 18.50 -6.94
CA PRO A 136 23.19 19.44 -7.81
C PRO A 136 22.73 20.89 -7.56
N ALA A 137 23.66 21.85 -7.57
CA ALA A 137 23.35 23.25 -7.29
C ALA A 137 22.45 23.91 -8.36
N ASP A 138 22.47 23.38 -9.58
CA ASP A 138 21.73 23.78 -10.78
C ASP A 138 20.68 22.72 -11.18
N GLY A 139 20.16 21.98 -10.20
CA GLY A 139 19.33 20.80 -10.45
C GLY A 139 18.59 20.30 -9.23
N TYR A 140 18.24 19.01 -9.23
CA TYR A 140 17.52 18.34 -8.15
C TYR A 140 17.75 16.82 -8.20
N LEU A 141 17.34 16.12 -7.14
CA LEU A 141 17.23 14.67 -7.15
C LEU A 141 15.76 14.27 -7.27
N VAL A 142 15.48 13.28 -8.12
CA VAL A 142 14.25 12.49 -8.06
C VAL A 142 14.58 11.20 -7.33
N VAL A 143 13.80 10.82 -6.33
CA VAL A 143 13.98 9.59 -5.55
C VAL A 143 12.67 8.81 -5.58
N GLY A 144 12.67 7.66 -6.26
CA GLY A 144 11.55 6.72 -6.28
C GLY A 144 11.83 5.53 -5.37
N HIS A 145 10.79 5.04 -4.71
CA HIS A 145 10.82 3.78 -3.97
C HIS A 145 9.78 2.79 -4.55
N GLY A 146 10.13 1.51 -4.55
CA GLY A 146 9.22 0.43 -4.97
C GLY A 146 8.81 0.57 -6.42
N ARG A 147 7.51 0.59 -6.70
CA ARG A 147 6.93 0.71 -8.05
C ARG A 147 7.28 2.02 -8.76
N ALA A 148 7.50 3.10 -8.01
CA ALA A 148 8.02 4.34 -8.60
C ALA A 148 9.42 4.13 -9.19
N ALA A 149 10.28 3.33 -8.54
CA ALA A 149 11.62 3.02 -9.02
C ALA A 149 11.66 2.01 -10.17
N VAL A 150 10.93 0.89 -10.05
CA VAL A 150 11.03 -0.25 -10.99
C VAL A 150 9.98 -0.25 -12.10
N GLY A 151 8.94 0.59 -11.98
CA GLY A 151 7.96 0.85 -13.02
C GLY A 151 8.23 2.20 -13.67
N PHE A 152 7.69 3.26 -13.08
CA PHE A 152 7.74 4.61 -13.66
C PHE A 152 9.16 5.10 -14.01
N MET A 153 10.12 5.03 -13.08
CA MET A 153 11.49 5.49 -13.35
C MET A 153 12.29 4.57 -14.29
N ALA A 154 11.82 3.34 -14.56
CA ALA A 154 12.46 2.44 -15.50
C ALA A 154 12.16 2.79 -16.98
N GLU A 155 11.16 3.65 -17.23
CA GLU A 155 10.79 4.15 -18.56
C GLU A 155 11.69 5.30 -19.06
N PHE A 156 12.67 5.74 -18.26
CA PHE A 156 13.54 6.89 -18.55
C PHE A 156 14.99 6.48 -18.82
N GLU A 157 15.69 7.25 -19.66
CA GLU A 157 17.12 7.11 -19.92
C GLU A 157 17.95 8.36 -19.59
N VAL A 158 19.27 8.19 -19.46
CA VAL A 158 20.19 9.33 -19.26
C VAL A 158 20.18 10.19 -20.52
N GLY A 159 19.96 11.50 -20.34
CA GLY A 159 19.73 12.47 -21.41
C GLY A 159 18.27 12.86 -21.59
N ASP A 160 17.32 12.15 -20.97
CA ASP A 160 15.91 12.54 -20.98
C ASP A 160 15.69 13.87 -20.26
N LYS A 161 14.72 14.63 -20.79
CA LYS A 161 14.27 15.87 -20.17
C LYS A 161 13.13 15.62 -19.20
N VAL A 162 13.26 16.21 -18.02
CA VAL A 162 12.27 16.10 -16.95
C VAL A 162 11.97 17.48 -16.36
N SER A 163 10.69 17.71 -16.05
CA SER A 163 10.21 18.96 -15.49
C SER A 163 9.20 18.71 -14.38
N LEU A 164 8.98 19.73 -13.54
CA LEU A 164 7.98 19.70 -12.49
C LEU A 164 6.76 20.51 -12.91
N ARG A 165 5.57 19.90 -12.85
CA ARG A 165 4.31 20.54 -13.25
C ARG A 165 3.33 20.55 -12.10
N ASP A 166 2.92 21.74 -11.66
CA ASP A 166 1.78 21.91 -10.76
C ASP A 166 0.46 21.49 -11.43
N TYR A 167 -0.44 20.89 -10.66
CA TYR A 167 -1.80 20.58 -11.08
C TYR A 167 -2.82 20.92 -9.97
N THR A 168 -4.11 20.82 -10.29
CA THR A 168 -5.19 20.93 -9.31
C THR A 168 -5.90 19.59 -9.26
N PRO A 169 -5.94 18.91 -8.09
CA PRO A 169 -6.61 17.61 -7.96
C PRO A 169 -8.08 17.68 -8.38
N SER A 170 -8.47 16.72 -9.21
CA SER A 170 -9.85 16.41 -9.60
C SER A 170 -10.63 15.77 -8.45
N ILE A 171 -9.95 14.93 -7.65
CA ILE A 171 -10.49 14.33 -6.43
C ILE A 171 -9.90 15.01 -5.19
N THR A 172 -10.78 15.34 -4.25
CA THR A 172 -10.46 15.92 -2.94
C THR A 172 -11.29 15.23 -1.87
N ALA A 173 -10.96 15.41 -0.58
CA ALA A 173 -11.76 14.87 0.53
C ALA A 173 -13.23 15.36 0.57
N LYS A 174 -13.64 16.29 -0.31
CA LYS A 174 -15.03 16.79 -0.42
C LYS A 174 -15.86 16.11 -1.51
N ASN A 175 -15.21 15.46 -2.47
CA ASN A 175 -15.85 14.83 -3.64
C ASN A 175 -15.32 13.43 -3.97
N ALA A 176 -14.40 12.91 -3.15
CA ALA A 176 -14.06 11.50 -3.17
C ALA A 176 -15.30 10.66 -2.84
N LYS A 177 -15.47 9.61 -3.63
CA LYS A 177 -16.50 8.60 -3.48
C LYS A 177 -15.93 7.46 -2.61
N GLU A 178 -16.75 6.85 -1.76
CA GLU A 178 -16.30 5.87 -0.76
C GLU A 178 -16.44 4.42 -1.24
N VAL A 179 -17.31 4.17 -2.22
CA VAL A 179 -17.56 2.83 -2.78
C VAL A 179 -17.49 2.79 -4.31
N VAL A 180 -17.12 1.62 -4.83
CA VAL A 180 -17.39 1.19 -6.20
C VAL A 180 -18.74 0.47 -6.20
N ILE A 181 -19.65 0.84 -7.10
CA ILE A 181 -20.93 0.17 -7.31
C ILE A 181 -20.80 -0.83 -8.46
N MET A 182 -20.90 -2.12 -8.16
CA MET A 182 -20.77 -3.19 -9.14
C MET A 182 -22.09 -3.43 -9.93
N PRO A 183 -22.06 -4.10 -11.11
CA PRO A 183 -23.25 -4.29 -11.95
C PRO A 183 -24.37 -5.10 -11.29
N ASN A 184 -24.03 -5.89 -10.26
CA ASN A 184 -24.97 -6.67 -9.45
C ASN A 184 -25.55 -5.87 -8.25
N GLY A 185 -25.09 -4.64 -8.03
CA GLY A 185 -25.46 -3.78 -6.90
C GLY A 185 -24.63 -4.03 -5.62
N ASP A 186 -23.54 -4.79 -5.67
CA ASP A 186 -22.62 -4.90 -4.54
C ASP A 186 -21.78 -3.62 -4.40
N GLU A 187 -21.62 -3.15 -3.16
CA GLU A 187 -20.79 -1.98 -2.80
C GLU A 187 -19.41 -2.46 -2.33
N ILE A 188 -18.34 -1.98 -2.99
CA ILE A 188 -16.95 -2.31 -2.63
C ILE A 188 -16.25 -1.06 -2.10
N LEU A 189 -15.79 -1.11 -0.84
CA LEU A 189 -15.09 0.01 -0.20
C LEU A 189 -13.77 0.36 -0.92
N ILE A 190 -13.57 1.65 -1.16
CA ILE A 190 -12.34 2.22 -1.71
C ILE A 190 -11.36 2.49 -0.56
N GLY A 191 -10.14 1.96 -0.68
CA GLY A 191 -9.05 2.17 0.29
C GLY A 191 -8.22 3.44 0.04
N GLY A 192 -8.27 4.00 -1.17
CA GLY A 192 -7.55 5.23 -1.51
C GLY A 192 -7.72 5.68 -2.95
N TYR A 193 -7.40 6.96 -3.19
CA TYR A 193 -7.22 7.55 -4.52
C TYR A 193 -5.75 7.91 -4.73
N ASP A 194 -5.28 7.71 -5.96
CA ASP A 194 -4.03 8.29 -6.49
C ASP A 194 -2.79 8.09 -5.60
N ARG A 195 -2.64 6.88 -5.05
CA ARG A 195 -1.48 6.48 -4.22
C ARG A 195 -1.00 5.07 -4.54
N GLY A 196 0.18 4.68 -4.05
CA GLY A 196 0.62 3.28 -4.11
C GLY A 196 -0.40 2.34 -3.45
N ARG A 197 -0.73 1.24 -4.14
CA ARG A 197 -1.65 0.18 -3.68
C ARG A 197 -0.94 -0.79 -2.71
N CYS A 198 -1.54 -0.98 -1.55
CA CYS A 198 -1.13 -1.92 -0.50
C CYS A 198 -1.81 -3.30 -0.69
N ALA A 199 -1.67 -4.19 0.29
CA ALA A 199 -2.33 -5.49 0.28
C ALA A 199 -3.80 -5.40 0.69
N ASP A 200 -4.64 -6.30 0.16
CA ASP A 200 -6.04 -6.50 0.58
C ASP A 200 -6.94 -5.25 0.48
N GLU A 201 -6.73 -4.43 -0.55
CA GLU A 201 -7.46 -3.17 -0.76
C GLU A 201 -7.76 -2.87 -2.24
N VAL A 202 -8.57 -1.82 -2.44
CA VAL A 202 -8.90 -1.21 -3.74
C VAL A 202 -8.38 0.22 -3.77
N VAL A 203 -7.62 0.57 -4.79
CA VAL A 203 -7.23 1.96 -5.08
C VAL A 203 -7.84 2.39 -6.41
N ILE A 204 -8.34 3.62 -6.46
CA ILE A 204 -8.79 4.28 -7.68
C ILE A 204 -7.67 5.17 -8.22
N TYR A 205 -7.30 4.98 -9.49
CA TYR A 205 -6.35 5.82 -10.20
C TYR A 205 -7.07 6.73 -11.19
N THR A 206 -6.97 8.03 -10.97
CA THR A 206 -7.42 9.07 -11.89
C THR A 206 -6.23 9.62 -12.68
N SER A 207 -6.50 10.42 -13.72
CA SER A 207 -5.43 11.03 -14.52
C SER A 207 -4.51 12.00 -13.74
N ASP A 208 -4.83 12.30 -12.47
CA ASP A 208 -3.94 13.02 -11.55
C ASP A 208 -2.78 12.14 -11.04
N TYR A 209 -2.94 10.82 -10.94
CA TYR A 209 -1.87 9.96 -10.44
C TYR A 209 -0.68 9.88 -11.40
N ALA A 210 -0.92 9.52 -12.66
CA ALA A 210 0.11 9.27 -13.66
C ALA A 210 -0.48 9.14 -15.07
N ASP A 211 0.35 8.88 -16.09
CA ASP A 211 -0.14 8.38 -17.38
C ASP A 211 -0.66 6.93 -17.29
N ARG A 212 -0.11 6.12 -16.39
CA ARG A 212 -0.42 4.68 -16.22
C ARG A 212 -0.40 4.26 -14.75
N THR A 213 -0.97 3.12 -14.41
CA THR A 213 -1.04 2.66 -13.00
C THR A 213 0.32 2.31 -12.39
N TYR A 214 1.28 1.82 -13.20
CA TYR A 214 2.61 1.34 -12.77
C TYR A 214 2.60 0.30 -11.63
N THR A 215 1.44 -0.29 -11.32
CA THR A 215 1.32 -1.34 -10.31
C THR A 215 1.96 -2.64 -10.80
N ASN A 216 1.87 -3.69 -9.99
CA ASN A 216 2.44 -5.01 -10.29
C ASN A 216 1.38 -5.98 -10.86
N GLU A 217 1.83 -7.17 -11.22
CA GLU A 217 1.06 -8.29 -11.74
C GLU A 217 0.17 -8.98 -10.70
N TRP A 218 0.30 -8.65 -9.41
CA TRP A 218 -0.33 -9.38 -8.30
C TRP A 218 -1.77 -8.95 -7.97
N GLY A 219 -2.38 -8.08 -8.77
CA GLY A 219 -3.77 -7.65 -8.64
C GLY A 219 -4.44 -7.45 -9.99
N ILE A 220 -5.76 -7.25 -9.94
CA ILE A 220 -6.60 -6.95 -11.11
C ILE A 220 -6.64 -5.43 -11.32
N GLU A 221 -6.74 -4.98 -12.58
CA GLU A 221 -7.04 -3.60 -12.92
C GLU A 221 -8.15 -3.50 -13.97
N ILE A 222 -9.07 -2.54 -13.79
CA ILE A 222 -10.25 -2.35 -14.62
C ILE A 222 -10.32 -0.87 -15.01
N VAL A 223 -10.21 -0.58 -16.30
CA VAL A 223 -10.40 0.77 -16.86
C VAL A 223 -11.89 1.04 -17.01
N VAL A 224 -12.34 2.18 -16.50
CA VAL A 224 -13.72 2.67 -16.65
C VAL A 224 -13.68 4.04 -17.33
N GLU A 225 -14.36 4.18 -18.47
CA GLU A 225 -14.65 5.46 -19.14
C GLU A 225 -16.16 5.63 -19.28
N ASP A 226 -16.69 6.83 -18.98
CA ASP A 226 -18.14 7.15 -19.02
C ASP A 226 -19.03 6.07 -18.32
N ASP A 227 -18.57 5.59 -17.15
CA ASP A 227 -19.17 4.54 -16.30
C ASP A 227 -19.27 3.13 -16.94
N GLU A 228 -18.63 2.90 -18.10
CA GLU A 228 -18.53 1.60 -18.79
C GLU A 228 -17.11 1.01 -18.68
N VAL A 229 -17.01 -0.29 -18.41
CA VAL A 229 -15.72 -1.02 -18.34
C VAL A 229 -15.14 -1.17 -19.75
N TYR A 230 -14.01 -0.50 -20.00
CA TYR A 230 -13.35 -0.48 -21.30
C TYR A 230 -12.30 -1.59 -21.47
N GLU A 231 -11.51 -1.89 -20.43
CA GLU A 231 -10.41 -2.84 -20.49
C GLU A 231 -10.15 -3.49 -19.11
N ILE A 232 -9.78 -4.77 -19.08
CA ILE A 232 -9.48 -5.50 -17.83
C ILE A 232 -8.11 -6.19 -17.90
N ARG A 233 -7.16 -5.74 -17.06
CA ARG A 233 -5.89 -6.42 -16.83
C ARG A 233 -6.05 -7.46 -15.72
N GLN A 234 -6.00 -8.72 -16.12
CA GLN A 234 -6.08 -9.87 -15.22
C GLN A 234 -4.79 -10.09 -14.41
N VAL A 235 -4.93 -10.72 -13.25
CA VAL A 235 -3.82 -11.11 -12.37
C VAL A 235 -2.80 -11.95 -13.14
N GLY A 236 -1.53 -11.63 -12.98
CA GLY A 236 -0.40 -12.25 -13.67
C GLY A 236 0.02 -11.55 -14.97
N ASN A 237 -0.76 -10.61 -15.51
CA ASN A 237 -0.28 -9.77 -16.61
C ASN A 237 0.68 -8.68 -16.05
N THR A 238 1.86 -8.55 -16.66
CA THR A 238 2.93 -7.61 -16.31
C THR A 238 2.85 -6.26 -17.04
N GLU A 239 1.94 -6.11 -18.01
CA GLU A 239 1.71 -4.84 -18.71
C GLU A 239 1.12 -3.77 -17.76
N TYR A 240 1.35 -2.48 -18.05
CA TYR A 240 0.77 -1.38 -17.28
C TYR A 240 -0.56 -0.96 -17.88
N MET A 241 -1.52 -0.63 -17.02
CA MET A 241 -2.81 -0.10 -17.47
C MET A 241 -2.71 1.41 -17.69
N GLU A 242 -3.05 1.87 -18.89
CA GLU A 242 -3.15 3.30 -19.21
C GLU A 242 -4.29 3.95 -18.40
N ILE A 243 -4.08 5.15 -17.87
CA ILE A 243 -5.10 5.85 -17.09
C ILE A 243 -5.87 6.82 -18.00
N PRO A 244 -7.19 6.64 -18.15
CA PRO A 244 -8.02 7.44 -19.04
C PRO A 244 -8.06 8.91 -18.61
N LYS A 245 -8.16 9.84 -19.58
CA LYS A 245 -8.26 11.28 -19.28
C LYS A 245 -9.65 11.71 -18.81
N LYS A 246 -10.65 10.84 -18.93
CA LYS A 246 -12.03 11.00 -18.46
C LYS A 246 -12.55 9.66 -18.00
N GLY A 247 -12.32 9.35 -16.73
CA GLY A 247 -12.55 8.02 -16.18
C GLY A 247 -11.55 7.74 -15.08
N PHE A 248 -11.40 6.46 -14.77
CA PHE A 248 -10.48 5.99 -13.74
C PHE A 248 -10.07 4.53 -13.99
N VAL A 249 -9.07 4.07 -13.26
CA VAL A 249 -8.73 2.64 -13.17
C VAL A 249 -8.97 2.16 -11.75
N ILE A 250 -9.80 1.12 -11.60
CA ILE A 250 -9.97 0.40 -10.34
C ILE A 250 -8.83 -0.60 -10.23
N SER A 251 -8.09 -0.59 -9.11
CA SER A 251 -6.93 -1.45 -8.90
C SER A 251 -7.09 -2.25 -7.60
N GLY A 252 -7.47 -3.54 -7.71
CA GLY A 252 -7.76 -4.42 -6.58
C GLY A 252 -6.66 -5.46 -6.33
N HIS A 253 -6.28 -5.68 -5.06
CA HIS A 253 -5.21 -6.60 -4.68
C HIS A 253 -5.63 -7.58 -3.57
N GLY A 254 -5.02 -8.77 -3.56
CA GLY A 254 -5.26 -9.80 -2.53
C GLY A 254 -6.72 -10.25 -2.49
N SER A 255 -7.30 -10.27 -1.29
CA SER A 255 -8.72 -10.59 -1.07
C SER A 255 -9.70 -9.66 -1.80
N MET A 256 -9.27 -8.47 -2.22
CA MET A 256 -10.07 -7.55 -3.03
C MET A 256 -10.00 -7.82 -4.54
N ILE A 257 -9.44 -8.96 -4.97
CA ILE A 257 -9.53 -9.44 -6.36
C ILE A 257 -10.86 -10.16 -6.60
N ASP A 258 -11.26 -11.04 -5.67
CA ASP A 258 -12.45 -11.89 -5.83
C ASP A 258 -13.75 -11.11 -6.12
N PRO A 259 -14.04 -9.94 -5.50
CA PRO A 259 -15.21 -9.12 -5.82
C PRO A 259 -15.31 -8.68 -7.29
N PHE A 260 -14.18 -8.51 -7.98
CA PHE A 260 -14.14 -8.09 -9.38
C PHE A 260 -14.06 -9.25 -10.38
N SER A 261 -13.94 -10.49 -9.90
CA SER A 261 -13.70 -11.68 -10.75
C SER A 261 -14.81 -11.99 -11.77
N GLY A 262 -16.00 -11.42 -11.58
CA GLY A 262 -17.14 -11.52 -12.50
C GLY A 262 -17.33 -10.34 -13.46
N THR A 263 -16.38 -9.40 -13.52
CA THR A 263 -16.45 -8.20 -14.38
C THR A 263 -16.07 -8.51 -15.83
N TYR A 264 -16.76 -7.90 -16.78
CA TYR A 264 -16.51 -7.98 -18.21
C TYR A 264 -16.41 -6.59 -18.86
N GLU A 265 -15.76 -6.50 -20.01
CA GLU A 265 -15.83 -5.32 -20.88
C GLU A 265 -17.29 -5.05 -21.29
N GLY A 266 -17.73 -3.79 -21.17
CA GLY A 266 -19.13 -3.36 -21.37
C GLY A 266 -20.03 -3.48 -20.13
N ASP A 267 -19.52 -3.92 -18.98
CA ASP A 267 -20.25 -3.80 -17.70
C ASP A 267 -20.29 -2.33 -17.24
N PHE A 268 -21.36 -1.94 -16.54
CA PHE A 268 -21.47 -0.60 -15.95
C PHE A 268 -20.99 -0.59 -14.50
N ILE A 269 -20.03 0.28 -14.19
CA ILE A 269 -19.45 0.47 -12.85
C ILE A 269 -19.30 1.96 -12.58
N GLU A 270 -19.91 2.44 -11.49
CA GLU A 270 -19.83 3.83 -11.04
C GLU A 270 -19.19 3.93 -9.64
N LEU A 271 -18.86 5.15 -9.21
CA LEU A 271 -18.33 5.45 -7.87
C LEU A 271 -19.35 6.28 -7.09
N ASP A 272 -19.66 5.93 -5.82
CA ASP A 272 -20.52 6.73 -4.92
C ASP A 272 -19.88 7.10 -3.56
#